data_AF-M0NP50-F1
#
_entry.id   AF-M0NP50-F1
#
_cell.length_a   1.000
_cell.length_b   1.000
_cell.length_c   1.000
_cell.angle_alpha   90.00
_cell.angle_beta   90.00
_cell.angle_gamma   90.00
#
_symmetry.space_group_name_H-M   'P 1'
#
loop_
_entity.id
_entity.type
_entity.pdbx_description
1 polymer ?
#
loop_
_entity_poly.entity_id
_entity_poly.type
_entity_poly.pdbx_seq_one_letter_code
_entity_poly.pdbx_strand_id
1 'polypeptide(L)'
;MTVANPSNSSTRNASDLSHEEVFEILANRRRRFVIHALKRANDPPDVSELSRYVTAWEMGVDPEDVPYEERHNVHSTLRRVHLPKLTEADVVTVDEEDVVRPAPALEDLDVYVEVLRGKEIPWSLYYLGLAVLAGALLLAVRVGSPGFAALSFVDVGIFVATAFGISSVAHHAIGRRMRLGNTEKPPEVRRRRY
;
A
#
# COMPACT_ATOMS: atom_id res chain seq x y z
N MET A 1 4.34 -27.56 -41.92
CA MET A 1 4.23 -28.16 -40.56
C MET A 1 4.36 -27.02 -39.57
N THR A 2 3.23 -26.54 -39.07
CA THR A 2 3.13 -25.42 -38.13
C THR A 2 3.35 -25.95 -36.73
N VAL A 3 4.39 -25.46 -36.05
CA VAL A 3 4.66 -25.80 -34.65
C VAL A 3 3.61 -25.10 -33.79
N ALA A 4 2.71 -25.90 -33.19
CA ALA A 4 1.79 -25.45 -32.18
C ALA A 4 2.59 -25.10 -30.90
N ASN A 5 2.46 -23.86 -30.45
CA ASN A 5 2.99 -23.40 -29.18
C ASN A 5 2.02 -23.86 -28.07
N PRO A 6 2.43 -24.71 -27.12
CA PRO A 6 1.54 -25.12 -26.04
C PRO A 6 1.32 -23.92 -25.11
N SER A 7 0.09 -23.41 -25.09
CA SER A 7 -0.38 -22.46 -24.09
C SER A 7 -0.13 -23.06 -22.71
N ASN A 8 0.79 -22.42 -21.98
CA ASN A 8 1.15 -22.75 -20.61
C ASN A 8 -0.06 -22.48 -19.71
N SER A 9 -0.96 -23.45 -19.60
CA SER A 9 -2.03 -23.48 -18.61
C SER A 9 -1.40 -23.76 -17.26
N SER A 10 -0.80 -22.73 -16.66
CA SER A 10 -0.37 -22.77 -15.27
C SER A 10 -1.63 -22.87 -14.42
N THR A 11 -1.84 -24.03 -13.81
CA THR A 11 -2.79 -24.25 -12.72
C THR A 11 -2.55 -23.16 -11.68
N ARG A 12 -3.40 -22.13 -11.64
CA ARG A 12 -3.36 -21.10 -10.60
C ARG A 12 -3.68 -21.80 -9.29
N ASN A 13 -2.74 -21.81 -8.34
CA ASN A 13 -3.14 -21.90 -6.94
C ASN A 13 -3.98 -20.64 -6.68
N ALA A 14 -5.20 -20.82 -6.16
CA ALA A 14 -6.25 -19.80 -6.10
C ALA A 14 -5.99 -18.69 -5.05
N SER A 15 -4.74 -18.43 -4.67
CA SER A 15 -4.43 -17.59 -3.51
C SER A 15 -3.03 -16.96 -3.57
N ASP A 16 -2.56 -16.57 -4.75
CA ASP A 16 -1.35 -15.74 -4.83
C ASP A 16 -1.39 -14.86 -6.09
N LEU A 17 -1.67 -13.57 -5.91
CA LEU A 17 -1.64 -12.60 -7.01
C LEU A 17 -0.21 -12.42 -7.50
N SER A 18 0.01 -12.53 -8.82
CA SER A 18 1.33 -12.22 -9.37
C SER A 18 1.65 -10.73 -9.30
N HIS A 19 2.94 -10.40 -9.43
CA HIS A 19 3.41 -9.01 -9.40
C HIS A 19 2.74 -8.13 -10.47
N GLU A 20 2.58 -8.70 -11.67
CA GLU A 20 1.96 -8.05 -12.82
C GLU A 20 0.46 -7.80 -12.57
N GLU A 21 -0.26 -8.78 -12.02
CA GLU A 21 -1.68 -8.67 -11.71
C GLU A 21 -1.96 -7.62 -10.64
N VAL A 22 -1.14 -7.58 -9.58
CA VAL A 22 -1.26 -6.52 -8.56
C VAL A 22 -1.00 -5.15 -9.18
N PHE A 23 0.05 -5.01 -9.98
CA PHE A 23 0.33 -3.75 -10.66
C PHE A 23 -0.84 -3.36 -11.57
N GLU A 24 -1.37 -4.29 -12.35
CA GLU A 24 -2.51 -4.05 -13.22
C GLU A 24 -3.72 -3.58 -12.40
N ILE A 25 -4.11 -4.31 -11.35
CA ILE A 25 -5.22 -3.94 -10.47
C ILE A 25 -5.02 -2.54 -9.90
N LEU A 26 -3.85 -2.27 -9.35
CA LEU A 26 -3.58 -1.01 -8.66
C LEU A 26 -3.23 0.15 -9.60
N ALA A 27 -2.95 -0.08 -10.89
CA ALA A 27 -2.64 1.00 -11.83
C ALA A 27 -3.81 1.98 -11.97
N ASN A 28 -5.05 1.49 -11.89
CA ASN A 28 -6.24 2.32 -12.04
C ASN A 28 -6.73 2.90 -10.70
N ARG A 29 -6.92 4.21 -10.66
CA ARG A 29 -7.37 4.95 -9.48
C ARG A 29 -8.73 4.49 -8.96
N ARG A 30 -9.70 4.20 -9.83
CA ARG A 30 -11.04 3.76 -9.44
C ARG A 30 -11.02 2.39 -8.76
N ARG A 31 -10.19 1.45 -9.24
CA ARG A 31 -10.00 0.16 -8.55
C ARG A 31 -9.42 0.32 -7.16
N ARG A 32 -8.41 1.20 -6.99
CA ARG A 32 -7.86 1.53 -5.66
C ARG A 32 -8.91 2.16 -4.74
N PHE A 33 -9.79 3.00 -5.28
CA PHE A 33 -10.89 3.60 -4.52
C PHE A 33 -11.93 2.57 -4.10
N VAL A 34 -12.34 1.68 -5.00
CA VAL A 34 -13.26 0.57 -4.65
C VAL A 34 -12.68 -0.29 -3.53
N ILE A 35 -11.42 -0.72 -3.66
CA ILE A 35 -10.73 -1.50 -2.63
C ILE A 35 -10.69 -0.71 -1.30
N HIS A 36 -10.38 0.59 -1.36
CA HIS A 36 -10.35 1.43 -0.16
C HIS A 36 -11.71 1.55 0.52
N ALA A 37 -12.78 1.78 -0.25
CA ALA A 37 -14.15 1.86 0.27
C ALA A 37 -14.58 0.54 0.90
N LEU A 38 -14.34 -0.58 0.21
CA LEU A 38 -14.69 -1.92 0.67
C LEU A 38 -14.02 -2.26 2.01
N LYS A 39 -12.73 -1.92 2.16
CA LYS A 39 -11.98 -2.16 3.41
C LYS A 39 -12.42 -1.30 4.59
N ARG A 40 -13.09 -0.17 4.32
CA ARG A 40 -13.52 0.78 5.36
C ARG A 40 -14.98 0.59 5.77
N ALA A 41 -15.75 -0.13 4.96
CA ALA A 41 -17.16 -0.35 5.22
C ALA A 41 -17.33 -1.32 6.38
N ASN A 42 -18.23 -1.01 7.32
CA ASN A 42 -18.57 -1.92 8.41
C ASN A 42 -19.38 -3.12 7.89
N ASP A 43 -20.24 -2.86 6.90
CA ASP A 43 -21.03 -3.84 6.17
C ASP A 43 -20.65 -3.81 4.69
N PRO A 44 -20.76 -4.93 3.96
CA PRO A 44 -20.47 -4.96 2.53
C PRO A 44 -21.29 -3.91 1.74
N PRO A 45 -20.63 -2.95 1.06
CA PRO A 45 -21.32 -1.90 0.33
C PRO A 45 -21.85 -2.45 -1.00
N ASP A 46 -22.96 -1.89 -1.47
CA ASP A 46 -23.44 -2.14 -2.82
C ASP A 46 -22.69 -1.30 -3.87
N VAL A 47 -22.84 -1.65 -5.16
CA VAL A 47 -22.19 -0.91 -6.25
C VAL A 47 -22.64 0.57 -6.31
N SER A 48 -23.88 0.89 -5.91
CA SER A 48 -24.39 2.27 -5.87
C SER A 48 -23.65 3.10 -4.82
N GLU A 49 -23.47 2.56 -3.62
CA GLU A 49 -22.74 3.17 -2.52
C GLU A 49 -21.26 3.34 -2.88
N LEU A 50 -20.63 2.30 -3.45
CA LEU A 50 -19.25 2.39 -3.96
C LEU A 50 -19.11 3.50 -5.00
N SER A 51 -20.08 3.63 -5.91
CA SER A 51 -20.06 4.68 -6.93
C SER A 51 -20.09 6.07 -6.32
N ARG A 52 -20.93 6.28 -5.29
CA ARG A 52 -21.00 7.54 -4.55
C ARG A 52 -19.65 7.91 -3.96
N TYR A 53 -19.00 7.01 -3.21
CA TYR A 53 -17.70 7.28 -2.61
C TYR A 53 -16.60 7.51 -3.66
N VAL A 54 -16.55 6.68 -4.70
CA VAL A 54 -15.58 6.82 -5.79
C VAL A 54 -15.73 8.17 -6.46
N THR A 55 -16.96 8.57 -6.85
CA THR A 55 -17.21 9.88 -7.47
C THR A 55 -16.85 11.03 -6.52
N ALA A 56 -17.23 10.95 -5.24
CA ALA A 56 -16.88 11.96 -4.24
C ALA A 56 -15.37 12.19 -4.15
N TRP A 57 -14.58 11.10 -4.13
CA TRP A 57 -13.12 11.17 -4.11
C TRP A 57 -12.49 11.60 -5.44
N GLU A 58 -13.16 11.34 -6.57
CA GLU A 58 -12.71 11.85 -7.86
C GLU A 58 -12.88 13.36 -7.96
N MET A 59 -14.02 13.87 -7.51
CA MET A 59 -14.38 15.29 -7.53
C MET A 59 -13.80 16.09 -6.36
N GLY A 60 -13.45 15.43 -5.26
CA GLY A 60 -12.97 16.08 -4.04
C GLY A 60 -14.09 16.72 -3.20
N VAL A 61 -15.32 16.23 -3.32
CA VAL A 61 -16.51 16.72 -2.59
C VAL A 61 -16.95 15.73 -1.51
N ASP A 62 -17.94 16.10 -0.71
CA ASP A 62 -18.59 15.17 0.22
C ASP A 62 -19.43 14.13 -0.54
N PRO A 63 -19.51 12.85 -0.09
CA PRO A 63 -20.41 11.85 -0.66
C PRO A 63 -21.86 12.30 -0.83
N GLU A 64 -22.36 13.15 0.06
CA GLU A 64 -23.74 13.67 0.00
C GLU A 64 -23.91 14.79 -1.05
N ASP A 65 -22.82 15.44 -1.45
CA ASP A 65 -22.81 16.53 -2.44
C ASP A 65 -22.59 16.03 -3.88
N VAL A 66 -22.53 14.70 -4.10
CA VAL A 66 -22.23 14.11 -5.41
C VAL A 66 -23.41 14.28 -6.37
N PRO A 67 -23.20 14.90 -7.56
CA PRO A 67 -24.23 14.99 -8.58
C PRO A 67 -24.68 13.60 -9.09
N TYR A 68 -25.98 13.43 -9.26
CA TYR A 68 -26.58 12.16 -9.70
C TYR A 68 -25.96 11.64 -11.02
N GLU A 69 -25.78 12.52 -12.00
CA GLU A 69 -25.25 12.14 -13.32
C GLU A 69 -23.82 11.59 -13.23
N GLU A 70 -22.96 12.22 -12.43
CA GLU A 70 -21.58 11.77 -12.22
C GLU A 70 -21.52 10.45 -11.46
N ARG A 71 -22.37 10.30 -10.43
CA ARG A 71 -22.51 9.01 -9.72
C ARG A 71 -22.97 7.91 -10.66
N HIS A 72 -23.95 8.18 -11.52
CA HIS A 72 -24.49 7.21 -12.47
C HIS A 72 -23.44 6.78 -13.52
N ASN A 73 -22.65 7.72 -14.03
CA ASN A 73 -21.56 7.44 -14.97
C ASN A 73 -20.49 6.54 -14.34
N VAL A 74 -20.10 6.85 -13.10
CA VAL A 74 -19.14 6.02 -12.34
C VAL A 74 -19.75 4.65 -12.05
N HIS A 75 -21.03 4.56 -11.67
CA HIS A 75 -21.72 3.28 -11.43
C HIS A 75 -21.68 2.36 -12.64
N SER A 76 -22.08 2.88 -13.80
CA SER A 76 -22.01 2.14 -15.05
C SER A 76 -20.59 1.68 -15.37
N THR A 77 -19.58 2.53 -15.09
CA THR A 77 -18.18 2.20 -15.33
C THR A 77 -17.64 1.16 -14.35
N LEU A 78 -18.03 1.23 -13.07
CA LEU A 78 -17.65 0.25 -12.06
C LEU A 78 -18.14 -1.14 -12.46
N ARG A 79 -19.42 -1.27 -12.82
CA ARG A 79 -20.02 -2.54 -13.25
C ARG A 79 -19.37 -3.14 -14.49
N ARG A 80 -19.12 -2.32 -15.51
CA ARG A 80 -18.68 -2.85 -16.82
C ARG A 80 -17.18 -3.08 -16.92
N VAL A 81 -16.38 -2.34 -16.14
CA VAL A 81 -14.93 -2.30 -16.33
C VAL A 81 -14.16 -2.68 -15.07
N HIS A 82 -14.50 -2.08 -13.92
CA HIS A 82 -13.64 -2.19 -12.75
C HIS A 82 -13.94 -3.41 -11.89
N LEU A 83 -15.21 -3.68 -11.59
CA LEU A 83 -15.61 -4.85 -10.80
C LEU A 83 -15.32 -6.16 -11.53
N PRO A 84 -15.59 -6.31 -12.84
CA PRO A 84 -15.24 -7.55 -13.55
C PRO A 84 -13.75 -7.87 -13.46
N LYS A 85 -12.88 -6.86 -13.60
CA LYS A 85 -11.42 -7.04 -13.44
C LYS A 85 -11.01 -7.41 -12.01
N LEU A 86 -11.68 -6.84 -11.00
CA LEU A 86 -11.39 -7.17 -9.60
C LEU A 86 -11.90 -8.58 -9.24
N THR A 87 -13.01 -9.02 -9.83
CA THR A 87 -13.54 -10.38 -9.65
C THR A 87 -12.74 -11.42 -10.41
N GLU A 88 -12.27 -11.12 -11.63
CA GLU A 88 -11.38 -11.99 -12.39
C GLU A 88 -10.06 -12.30 -11.65
N ALA A 89 -9.60 -11.32 -10.87
CA ALA A 89 -8.42 -11.44 -10.02
C ALA A 89 -8.74 -11.92 -8.58
N ASP A 90 -9.98 -12.35 -8.31
CA ASP A 90 -10.42 -12.84 -6.98
C ASP A 90 -10.18 -11.85 -5.82
N VAL A 91 -10.16 -10.55 -6.13
CA VAL A 91 -10.02 -9.47 -5.13
C VAL A 91 -11.38 -9.12 -4.52
N VAL A 92 -12.45 -9.21 -5.29
CA VAL A 92 -13.82 -8.99 -4.81
C VAL A 92 -14.79 -9.98 -5.43
N THR A 93 -15.85 -10.30 -4.69
CA THR A 93 -17.05 -10.94 -5.25
C THR A 93 -18.19 -9.92 -5.31
N VAL A 94 -19.07 -10.07 -6.30
CA VAL A 94 -20.29 -9.28 -6.44
C VAL A 94 -21.45 -10.26 -6.54
N ASP A 95 -22.46 -10.11 -5.68
CA ASP A 95 -23.65 -10.96 -5.71
C ASP A 95 -24.75 -10.42 -6.64
N GLU A 96 -25.87 -11.12 -6.71
CA GLU A 96 -27.02 -10.77 -7.55
C GLU A 96 -27.71 -9.46 -7.12
N GLU A 97 -27.51 -9.04 -5.86
CA GLU A 97 -28.02 -7.79 -5.30
C GLU A 97 -27.01 -6.63 -5.45
N ASP A 98 -25.92 -6.87 -6.18
CA ASP A 98 -24.82 -5.92 -6.36
C ASP A 98 -24.09 -5.54 -5.08
N VAL A 99 -24.13 -6.41 -4.08
CA VAL A 99 -23.31 -6.26 -2.88
C VAL A 99 -21.90 -6.76 -3.18
N VAL A 100 -20.92 -5.89 -2.92
CA VAL A 100 -19.51 -6.18 -3.16
C VAL A 100 -18.86 -6.64 -1.87
N ARG A 101 -18.26 -7.83 -1.89
CA ARG A 101 -17.58 -8.44 -0.75
C ARG A 101 -16.09 -8.65 -1.03
N PRO A 102 -15.24 -8.59 0.01
CA PRO A 102 -13.86 -8.99 -0.13
C PRO A 102 -13.77 -10.47 -0.51
N ALA A 103 -12.79 -10.81 -1.34
CA ALA A 103 -12.46 -12.18 -1.72
C ALA A 103 -11.00 -12.50 -1.32
N PRO A 104 -10.57 -13.77 -1.29
CA PRO A 104 -9.30 -14.19 -0.70
C PRO A 104 -8.09 -13.39 -1.16
N ALA A 105 -7.99 -13.08 -2.46
CA ALA A 105 -6.83 -12.38 -3.02
C ALA A 105 -6.71 -10.92 -2.55
N LEU A 106 -7.74 -10.36 -1.89
CA LEU A 106 -7.65 -9.04 -1.28
C LEU A 106 -6.65 -9.02 -0.10
N GLU A 107 -6.51 -10.12 0.63
CA GLU A 107 -5.53 -10.23 1.72
C GLU A 107 -4.09 -10.28 1.16
N ASP A 108 -3.87 -11.02 0.07
CA ASP A 108 -2.58 -11.08 -0.61
C ASP A 108 -2.18 -9.72 -1.21
N LEU A 109 -3.17 -8.99 -1.75
CA LEU A 109 -2.98 -7.63 -2.25
C LEU A 109 -2.47 -6.68 -1.17
N ASP A 110 -2.93 -6.83 0.08
CA ASP A 110 -2.46 -6.04 1.22
C ASP A 110 -0.98 -6.32 1.54
N VAL A 111 -0.62 -7.59 1.65
CA VAL A 111 0.77 -8.02 1.90
C VAL A 111 1.68 -7.52 0.78
N TYR A 112 1.25 -7.67 -0.46
CA TYR A 112 2.03 -7.31 -1.62
C TYR A 112 2.22 -5.79 -1.75
N VAL A 113 1.20 -4.98 -1.46
CA VAL A 113 1.35 -3.52 -1.41
C VAL A 113 2.28 -3.08 -0.29
N GLU A 114 2.24 -3.74 0.87
CA GLU A 114 3.20 -3.51 1.94
C GLU A 114 4.64 -3.82 1.46
N VAL A 115 4.83 -4.86 0.66
CA VAL A 115 6.14 -5.23 0.09
C VAL A 115 6.62 -4.30 -1.04
N LEU A 116 5.76 -3.95 -2.02
CA LEU A 116 6.16 -3.11 -3.17
C LEU A 116 6.24 -1.62 -2.86
N ARG A 117 5.62 -1.17 -1.77
CA ARG A 117 5.88 0.17 -1.25
C ARG A 117 7.28 0.32 -0.69
N GLY A 118 8.12 -0.73 -0.75
CA GLY A 118 9.59 -0.77 -0.66
C GLY A 118 10.39 0.20 -1.55
N LYS A 119 9.82 1.34 -1.97
CA LYS A 119 10.53 2.63 -1.95
C LYS A 119 10.46 3.27 -0.54
N GLU A 120 10.27 2.46 0.49
CA GLU A 120 10.59 2.82 1.85
C GLU A 120 12.08 3.14 1.92
N ILE A 121 12.48 3.97 2.88
CA ILE A 121 13.90 4.18 3.22
C ILE A 121 14.53 2.78 3.25
N PRO A 122 15.58 2.48 2.47
CA PRO A 122 16.17 1.15 2.44
C PRO A 122 16.76 0.89 3.82
N TRP A 123 15.94 0.33 4.72
CA TRP A 123 16.25 0.23 6.14
C TRP A 123 17.49 -0.62 6.35
N SER A 124 17.71 -1.61 5.48
CA SER A 124 18.97 -2.36 5.38
C SER A 124 20.18 -1.44 5.14
N LEU A 125 20.10 -0.49 4.21
CA LEU A 125 21.16 0.51 3.97
C LEU A 125 21.27 1.52 5.11
N TYR A 126 20.16 1.89 5.75
CA TYR A 126 20.16 2.75 6.94
C TYR A 126 20.92 2.07 8.09
N TYR A 127 20.56 0.82 8.43
CA TYR A 127 21.23 0.05 9.48
C TYR A 127 22.68 -0.28 9.11
N LEU A 128 22.97 -0.57 7.84
CA LEU A 128 24.34 -0.77 7.37
C LEU A 128 25.16 0.51 7.50
N GLY A 129 24.63 1.66 7.08
CA GLY A 129 25.30 2.96 7.22
C GLY A 129 25.51 3.33 8.69
N LEU A 130 24.52 3.08 9.55
CA LEU A 130 24.62 3.30 10.99
C LEU A 130 25.69 2.38 11.61
N ALA A 131 25.76 1.10 11.21
CA ALA A 131 26.76 0.16 11.68
C ALA A 131 28.17 0.54 11.22
N VAL A 132 28.33 0.94 9.95
CA VAL A 132 29.61 1.43 9.42
C VAL A 132 30.06 2.69 10.14
N LEU A 133 29.15 3.65 10.36
CA LEU A 133 29.44 4.88 11.09
C LEU A 133 29.83 4.59 12.55
N ALA A 134 29.07 3.75 13.24
CA ALA A 134 29.36 3.34 14.61
C ALA A 134 30.73 2.66 14.71
N GLY A 135 31.03 1.72 13.80
CA GLY A 135 32.33 1.06 13.72
C GLY A 135 33.48 2.05 13.47
N ALA A 136 33.29 3.01 12.55
CA ALA A 136 34.28 4.05 12.28
C ALA A 136 34.54 4.94 13.50
N LEU A 137 33.48 5.34 14.23
CA LEU A 137 33.61 6.10 15.47
C LEU A 137 34.36 5.32 16.56
N LEU A 138 34.03 4.03 16.74
CA LEU A 138 34.74 3.17 17.69
C LEU A 138 36.23 3.05 17.35
N LEU A 139 36.57 2.90 16.07
CA LEU A 139 37.97 2.86 15.61
C LEU A 139 38.67 4.21 15.84
N ALA A 140 38.00 5.33 15.53
CA ALA A 140 38.56 6.67 15.73
C ALA A 140 38.86 6.96 17.22
N VAL A 141 37.95 6.57 18.11
CA VAL A 141 38.15 6.64 19.57
C VAL A 141 39.29 5.71 20.00
N ARG A 142 39.32 4.47 19.50
CA ARG A 142 40.33 3.47 19.86
C ARG A 142 41.77 3.86 19.48
N VAL A 143 41.94 4.59 18.38
CA VAL A 143 43.25 5.07 17.90
C VAL A 143 43.60 6.43 18.54
N GLY A 144 42.66 7.07 19.24
CA GLY A 144 42.89 8.38 19.87
C GLY A 144 42.99 9.51 18.85
N SER A 145 42.16 9.47 17.81
CA SER A 145 42.15 10.52 16.77
C SER A 145 41.89 11.91 17.39
N PRO A 146 42.66 12.96 17.04
CA PRO A 146 42.59 14.27 17.69
C PRO A 146 41.18 14.90 17.72
N GLY A 147 40.35 14.63 16.70
CA GLY A 147 38.96 15.12 16.63
C GLY A 147 37.95 14.37 17.49
N PHE A 148 38.33 13.20 18.04
CA PHE A 148 37.45 12.31 18.82
C PHE A 148 37.99 12.05 20.23
N ALA A 149 39.03 12.77 20.65
CA ALA A 149 39.70 12.55 21.94
C ALA A 149 38.81 12.80 23.18
N ALA A 150 37.73 13.58 23.02
CA ALA A 150 36.76 13.84 24.08
C ALA A 150 35.69 12.75 24.22
N LEU A 151 35.61 11.80 23.27
CA LEU A 151 34.58 10.76 23.25
C LEU A 151 35.11 9.48 23.86
N SER A 152 34.34 8.92 24.79
CA SER A 152 34.56 7.59 25.35
C SER A 152 33.81 6.53 24.53
N PHE A 153 34.15 5.26 24.75
CA PHE A 153 33.38 4.14 24.22
C PHE A 153 31.92 4.16 24.69
N VAL A 154 31.65 4.71 25.89
CA VAL A 154 30.30 4.85 26.44
C VAL A 154 29.50 5.86 25.63
N ASP A 155 30.10 6.98 25.24
CA ASP A 155 29.43 8.02 24.44
C ASP A 155 29.00 7.50 23.07
N VAL A 156 29.87 6.71 22.42
CA VAL A 156 29.54 6.04 21.15
C VAL A 156 28.40 5.03 21.35
N GLY A 157 28.41 4.29 22.47
CA GLY A 157 27.32 3.37 22.83
C GLY A 157 25.98 4.08 23.04
N ILE A 158 25.96 5.20 23.76
CA ILE A 158 24.77 6.03 23.98
C ILE A 158 24.23 6.57 22.65
N PHE A 159 25.12 7.05 21.77
CA PHE A 159 24.75 7.52 20.44
C PHE A 159 24.05 6.42 19.63
N VAL A 160 24.65 5.22 19.56
CA VAL A 160 24.08 4.08 18.82
C VAL A 160 22.73 3.67 19.41
N ALA A 161 22.62 3.55 20.73
CA ALA A 161 21.38 3.19 21.40
C ALA A 161 20.26 4.22 21.14
N THR A 162 20.58 5.51 21.20
CA THR A 162 19.64 6.61 20.93
C THR A 162 19.18 6.61 19.48
N ALA A 163 20.12 6.48 18.53
CA ALA A 163 19.81 6.40 17.10
C ALA A 163 18.91 5.20 16.80
N PHE A 164 19.18 4.05 17.39
CA PHE A 164 18.38 2.84 17.23
C PHE A 164 16.98 2.99 17.84
N GLY A 165 16.89 3.61 19.03
CA GLY A 165 15.60 3.88 19.69
C GLY A 165 14.70 4.81 18.88
N ILE A 166 15.26 5.92 18.37
CA ILE A 166 14.54 6.85 17.48
C ILE A 166 14.07 6.12 16.22
N SER A 167 14.96 5.32 15.59
CA SER A 167 14.63 4.57 14.39
C SER A 167 13.58 3.49 14.61
N SER A 168 13.58 2.83 15.77
CA SER A 168 12.53 1.86 16.14
C SER A 168 11.16 2.53 16.25
N VAL A 169 11.08 3.68 16.94
CA VAL A 169 9.83 4.45 17.06
C VAL A 169 9.38 4.96 15.69
N ALA A 170 10.30 5.48 14.88
CA ALA A 170 10.00 5.95 13.53
C ALA A 170 9.50 4.79 12.64
N HIS A 171 10.18 3.64 12.67
CA HIS A 171 9.79 2.45 11.93
C HIS A 171 8.37 2.00 12.31
N HIS A 172 8.07 1.95 13.61
CA HIS A 172 6.76 1.59 14.12
C HIS A 172 5.66 2.60 13.77
N ALA A 173 5.96 3.90 13.83
CA ALA A 173 5.01 4.96 13.53
C ALA A 173 4.72 5.10 12.02
N ILE A 174 5.73 4.89 11.17
CA ILE A 174 5.60 4.98 9.70
C ILE A 174 4.89 3.75 9.15
N GLY A 175 5.23 2.54 9.63
CA GLY A 175 4.57 1.30 9.21
C GLY A 175 3.06 1.29 9.48
N ARG A 176 2.62 1.90 10.59
CA ARG A 176 1.18 1.98 10.94
C ARG A 176 0.35 2.94 10.07
N ARG A 177 0.96 3.92 9.39
CA ARG A 177 0.22 4.97 8.65
C ARG A 177 -0.12 4.61 7.19
N MET A 178 0.32 3.47 6.69
CA MET A 178 0.33 3.19 5.24
C MET A 178 -0.59 2.04 4.79
N ARG A 179 -1.31 1.40 5.72
CA ARG A 179 -2.34 0.41 5.38
C ARG A 179 -3.50 1.04 4.62
N LEU A 180 -3.75 0.54 3.40
CA LEU A 180 -4.93 0.91 2.61
C LEU A 180 -6.20 0.61 3.42
N GLY A 181 -7.10 1.59 3.56
CA GLY A 181 -8.39 1.41 4.24
C GLY A 181 -8.47 1.99 5.66
N ASN A 182 -7.34 2.37 6.28
CA ASN A 182 -7.34 2.84 7.68
C ASN A 182 -7.54 4.36 7.86
N THR A 183 -7.88 5.08 6.79
CA THR A 183 -8.07 6.53 6.79
C THR A 183 -9.40 6.90 6.15
N GLU A 184 -9.99 8.01 6.56
CA GLU A 184 -11.31 8.47 6.08
C GLU A 184 -11.35 8.77 4.57
N LYS A 185 -10.20 9.17 3.98
CA LYS A 185 -10.05 9.44 2.54
C LYS A 185 -8.86 8.67 1.95
N PRO A 186 -8.90 8.31 0.66
CA PRO A 186 -7.76 7.71 -0.03
C PRO A 186 -6.52 8.62 -0.01
N PRO A 187 -5.30 8.04 -0.02
CA PRO A 187 -4.05 8.79 -0.01
C PRO A 187 -3.94 9.86 -1.10
N GLU A 188 -4.54 9.61 -2.27
CA GLU A 188 -4.50 10.50 -3.45
C GLU A 188 -5.34 11.75 -3.28
N VAL A 189 -6.44 11.70 -2.52
CA VAL A 189 -7.32 12.84 -2.28
C VAL A 189 -6.71 13.80 -1.27
N ARG A 190 -5.96 13.26 -0.29
CA ARG A 190 -5.31 14.04 0.77
C ARG A 190 -4.24 15.00 0.24
N ARG A 191 -3.53 14.66 -0.85
CA ARG A 191 -2.44 15.49 -1.40
C ARG A 191 -2.92 16.74 -2.15
N ARG A 192 -4.21 16.88 -2.45
CA ARG A 192 -4.77 17.99 -3.26
C ARG A 192 -5.23 19.22 -2.45
N ARG A 193 -5.07 19.23 -1.12
CA ARG A 193 -5.29 20.43 -0.30
C ARG A 193 -3.97 21.20 -0.14
N TYR A 194 -3.64 22.02 -1.14
CA TYR A 194 -2.85 23.24 -1.01
C TYR A 194 -3.37 24.26 -2.00
#